data_AF-A0A3M1S6W4-F1
#
_entry.id   AF-A0A3M1S6W4-F1
#
_cell.length_a   1.000
_cell.length_b   1.000
_cell.length_c   1.000
_cell.angle_alpha   90.00
_cell.angle_beta   90.00
_cell.angle_gamma   90.00
#
_symmetry.space_group_name_H-M   'P 1'
#
loop_
_entity.id
_entity.type
_entity.pdbx_description
1 polymer ?
#
loop_
_entity_poly.entity_id
_entity_poly.type
_entity_poly.pdbx_seq_one_letter_code
_entity_poly.pdbx_strand_id
1 'polypeptide(L)'
;VRESLEKLSQQCDVVVVSATPEEALTREWQEHGIDKYVRRIFGQESGTKKEHLSLAKNYAPGHVLMLGDAPGDYRAAKANGALFFPINPGHEEESWKRFYEEGIERFLGGTFDEAYQQELLDDFDKYLPADPPWVEEA
;
A
#
# COMPACT_ATOMS: atom_id res chain seq x y z
N VAL A 1 -0.76 6.12 -10.97
CA VAL A 1 -0.66 6.71 -9.61
C VAL A 1 -1.68 7.82 -9.36
N ARG A 2 -1.58 9.01 -10.00
CA ARG A 2 -2.43 10.18 -9.69
C ARG A 2 -3.93 9.87 -9.75
N GLU A 3 -4.38 9.23 -10.83
CA GLU A 3 -5.80 8.90 -11.04
C GLU A 3 -6.33 7.95 -9.96
N SER A 4 -5.51 6.98 -9.52
CA SER A 4 -5.83 6.09 -8.41
C SER A 4 -5.98 6.86 -7.09
N LEU A 5 -5.05 7.76 -6.79
CA LEU A 5 -5.10 8.59 -5.58
C LEU A 5 -6.32 9.52 -5.58
N GLU A 6 -6.60 10.17 -6.71
CA GLU A 6 -7.77 11.04 -6.87
C GLU A 6 -9.08 10.29 -6.66
N LYS A 7 -9.21 9.11 -7.28
CA LYS A 7 -10.38 8.24 -7.15
C LYS A 7 -10.58 7.76 -5.71
N LEU A 8 -9.50 7.34 -5.04
CA LEU A 8 -9.56 6.90 -3.64
C LEU A 8 -9.86 8.03 -2.67
N SER A 9 -9.24 9.20 -2.84
CA SER A 9 -9.35 10.32 -1.89
C SER A 9 -10.78 10.83 -1.70
N GLN A 10 -11.69 10.52 -2.63
CA GLN A 10 -13.10 10.87 -2.56
C GLN A 10 -13.90 9.95 -1.62
N GLN A 11 -13.40 8.75 -1.33
CA GLN A 11 -14.13 7.70 -0.61
C GLN A 11 -13.34 7.10 0.57
N CYS A 12 -12.03 7.31 0.61
CA CYS A 12 -11.12 6.71 1.58
C CYS A 12 -10.24 7.77 2.24
N ASP A 13 -9.88 7.53 3.50
CA ASP A 13 -8.77 8.23 4.12
C ASP A 13 -7.46 7.62 3.60
N VAL A 14 -6.74 8.38 2.76
CA VAL A 14 -5.46 7.93 2.19
C VAL A 14 -4.32 8.46 3.06
N VAL A 15 -3.41 7.58 3.45
CA VAL A 15 -2.19 7.93 4.20
C VAL A 15 -0.97 7.33 3.51
N VAL A 16 0.17 8.01 3.61
CA VAL A 16 1.46 7.51 3.13
C VAL A 16 2.25 7.01 4.32
N VAL A 17 2.83 5.82 4.23
CA VAL A 17 3.69 5.24 5.25
C VAL A 17 4.98 4.79 4.58
N SER A 18 6.11 5.40 4.95
CA SER A 18 7.40 5.13 4.29
C SER A 18 8.58 5.20 5.27
N ALA A 19 9.66 4.48 4.92
CA ALA A 19 10.93 4.51 5.64
C ALA A 19 11.83 5.69 5.21
N THR A 20 11.36 6.56 4.32
CA THR A 20 12.04 7.79 3.92
C THR A 20 11.75 8.92 4.93
N PRO A 21 12.67 9.87 5.17
CA PRO A 21 12.41 11.06 5.97
C PRO A 21 11.12 11.80 5.57
N GLU A 22 10.30 12.17 6.54
CA GLU A 22 8.99 12.82 6.31
C GLU A 22 9.11 14.13 5.52
N GLU A 23 10.14 14.93 5.81
CA GLU A 23 10.40 16.19 5.10
C GLU A 23 10.65 15.97 3.61
N ALA A 24 11.47 14.96 3.27
CA ALA A 24 11.81 14.63 1.90
C ALA A 24 10.56 14.16 1.12
N LEU A 25 9.76 13.26 1.72
CA LEU A 25 8.51 12.78 1.14
C LEU A 25 7.50 13.92 0.94
N THR A 26 7.33 14.77 1.95
CA THR A 26 6.38 15.88 1.89
C THR A 26 6.73 16.82 0.74
N ARG A 27 8.02 17.15 0.60
CA ARG A 27 8.51 17.99 -0.48
C ARG A 27 8.28 17.35 -1.86
N GLU A 28 8.64 16.07 -2.03
CA GLU A 28 8.45 15.34 -3.28
C GLU A 28 6.96 15.28 -3.68
N TRP A 29 6.08 14.94 -2.74
CA TRP A 29 4.64 14.85 -2.99
C TRP A 29 4.01 16.21 -3.34
N GLN A 30 4.50 17.30 -2.74
CA GLN A 30 4.10 18.66 -3.06
C GLN A 30 4.61 19.11 -4.43
N GLU A 31 5.86 18.80 -4.77
CA GLU A 31 6.45 19.09 -6.09
C GLU A 31 5.66 18.41 -7.21
N HIS A 32 5.14 17.21 -6.95
CA HIS A 32 4.24 16.51 -7.86
C HIS A 32 2.76 16.88 -7.69
N GLY A 33 2.38 17.70 -6.71
CA GLY A 33 1.00 18.14 -6.45
C GLY A 33 0.02 16.99 -6.23
N ILE A 34 0.46 15.94 -5.54
CA ILE A 34 -0.35 14.77 -5.16
C ILE A 34 -0.57 14.67 -3.64
N ASP A 35 0.12 15.49 -2.86
CA ASP A 35 -0.07 15.67 -1.41
C ASP A 35 -1.52 16.00 -1.04
N LYS A 36 -2.22 16.77 -1.89
CA LYS A 36 -3.64 17.12 -1.72
C LYS A 36 -4.60 15.93 -1.67
N TYR A 37 -4.17 14.74 -2.11
CA TYR A 37 -4.99 13.52 -2.12
C TYR A 37 -4.80 12.66 -0.86
N VAL A 38 -3.87 13.02 0.03
CA VAL A 38 -3.58 12.26 1.25
C VAL A 38 -3.86 13.08 2.50
N ARG A 39 -4.33 12.40 3.55
CA ARG A 39 -4.60 13.00 4.86
C ARG A 39 -3.31 13.30 5.61
N ARG A 40 -2.32 12.42 5.48
CA ARG A 40 -1.06 12.49 6.21
C ARG A 40 0.02 11.67 5.52
N ILE A 41 1.24 12.14 5.64
CA ILE A 41 2.46 11.42 5.30
C ILE A 41 3.15 11.07 6.62
N PHE A 42 3.47 9.79 6.79
CA PHE A 42 4.24 9.27 7.90
C PHE A 42 5.60 8.82 7.35
N GLY A 43 6.64 9.60 7.64
CA GLY A 43 8.03 9.21 7.35
C GLY A 43 8.61 8.30 8.44
N GLN A 44 9.89 7.97 8.30
CA GLN A 44 10.64 7.12 9.24
C GLN A 44 10.57 7.61 10.70
N GLU A 45 10.42 8.92 10.92
CA GLU A 45 10.38 9.56 12.24
C GLU A 45 9.07 9.28 12.98
N SER A 46 8.02 8.90 12.25
CA SER A 46 6.67 8.75 12.79
C SER A 46 6.45 7.41 13.50
N GLY A 47 7.41 6.47 13.48
CA GLY A 47 7.30 5.12 14.06
C GLY A 47 7.39 4.02 13.01
N THR A 48 7.18 2.77 13.41
CA THR A 48 7.24 1.61 12.51
C THR A 48 5.98 1.50 11.65
N LYS A 49 6.09 0.90 10.44
CA LYS A 49 4.92 0.61 9.58
C LYS A 49 3.81 -0.12 10.33
N LYS A 50 4.20 -1.05 11.21
CA LYS A 50 3.28 -1.83 12.06
C LYS A 50 2.47 -0.95 13.02
N GLU A 51 3.07 0.10 13.56
CA GLU A 51 2.39 1.04 14.46
C GLU A 51 1.42 1.95 13.71
N HIS A 52 1.77 2.42 12.51
CA HIS A 52 0.84 3.23 11.70
C HIS A 52 -0.35 2.42 11.23
N LEU A 53 -0.13 1.17 10.80
CA LEU A 53 -1.20 0.26 10.42
C LEU A 53 -2.08 -0.16 11.60
N SER A 54 -1.71 0.13 12.86
CA SER A 54 -2.63 -0.08 13.98
C SER A 54 -3.88 0.80 13.90
N LEU A 55 -3.84 1.90 13.13
CA LEU A 55 -5.01 2.71 12.78
C LEU A 55 -6.08 1.91 12.02
N ALA A 56 -5.69 0.78 11.39
CA ALA A 56 -6.62 -0.14 10.74
C ALA A 56 -7.73 -0.61 11.69
N LYS A 57 -7.46 -0.68 13.00
CA LYS A 57 -8.43 -1.09 14.03
C LYS A 57 -9.65 -0.15 14.15
N ASN A 58 -9.54 1.07 13.62
CA ASN A 58 -10.64 2.03 13.60
C ASN A 58 -11.63 1.80 12.45
N TYR A 59 -11.33 0.87 11.54
CA TYR A 59 -12.14 0.52 10.38
C TYR A 59 -12.65 -0.93 10.50
N ALA A 60 -13.77 -1.22 9.85
CA ALA A 60 -14.32 -2.57 9.81
C ALA A 60 -13.38 -3.54 9.04
N PRO A 61 -13.40 -4.85 9.34
CA PRO A 61 -12.65 -5.83 8.55
C PRO A 61 -12.93 -5.69 7.05
N GLY A 62 -11.88 -5.83 6.22
CA GLY A 62 -11.97 -5.64 4.77
C GLY A 62 -12.02 -4.19 4.28
N HIS A 63 -12.03 -3.19 5.17
CA HIS A 63 -12.09 -1.77 4.80
C HIS A 63 -10.73 -1.06 4.92
N VAL A 64 -9.64 -1.82 5.02
CA VAL A 64 -8.28 -1.30 5.07
C VAL A 64 -7.47 -2.03 4.03
N LEU A 65 -6.82 -1.29 3.15
CA LEU A 65 -5.97 -1.81 2.09
C LEU A 65 -4.61 -1.12 2.15
N MET A 66 -3.56 -1.94 2.18
CA MET A 66 -2.18 -1.48 2.04
C MET A 66 -1.71 -1.71 0.61
N LEU A 67 -1.14 -0.68 -0.01
CA LEU A 67 -0.37 -0.80 -1.24
C LEU A 67 1.11 -0.81 -0.90
N GLY A 68 1.88 -1.74 -1.45
CA GLY A 68 3.32 -1.83 -1.18
C GLY A 68 4.06 -2.73 -2.15
N ASP A 69 5.37 -2.56 -2.23
CA ASP A 69 6.27 -3.21 -3.18
C ASP A 69 7.22 -4.21 -2.50
N ALA A 70 7.23 -4.25 -1.16
CA ALA A 70 8.11 -5.11 -0.40
C ALA A 70 7.35 -6.18 0.40
N PRO A 71 7.95 -7.37 0.62
CA PRO A 71 7.37 -8.39 1.51
C PRO A 71 7.15 -7.90 2.95
N GLY A 72 7.93 -6.91 3.39
CA GLY A 72 7.74 -6.23 4.68
C GLY A 72 6.38 -5.53 4.78
N ASP A 73 5.88 -4.98 3.67
CA ASP A 73 4.57 -4.34 3.62
C ASP A 73 3.45 -5.36 3.74
N TYR A 74 3.52 -6.46 2.99
CA TYR A 74 2.56 -7.55 3.13
C TYR A 74 2.50 -8.09 4.56
N ARG A 75 3.67 -8.31 5.20
CA ARG A 75 3.73 -8.75 6.60
C ARG A 75 3.06 -7.73 7.53
N ALA A 76 3.28 -6.44 7.32
CA ALA A 76 2.68 -5.38 8.12
C ALA A 76 1.15 -5.29 7.94
N ALA A 77 0.65 -5.43 6.71
CA ALA A 77 -0.77 -5.48 6.39
C ALA A 77 -1.44 -6.68 7.08
N LYS A 78 -0.88 -7.88 6.88
CA LYS A 78 -1.37 -9.13 7.48
C LYS A 78 -1.40 -9.06 9.00
N ALA A 79 -0.36 -8.53 9.63
CA ALA A 79 -0.30 -8.39 11.09
C ALA A 79 -1.37 -7.44 11.67
N ASN A 80 -1.95 -6.58 10.84
CA ASN A 80 -3.02 -5.64 11.23
C ASN A 80 -4.39 -6.00 10.65
N GLY A 81 -4.52 -7.16 10.00
CA GLY A 81 -5.78 -7.59 9.38
C GLY A 81 -6.21 -6.71 8.20
N ALA A 82 -5.27 -6.00 7.58
CA ALA A 82 -5.51 -5.23 6.37
C ALA A 82 -5.34 -6.11 5.13
N LEU A 83 -6.09 -5.77 4.08
CA LEU A 83 -5.87 -6.29 2.73
C LEU A 83 -4.54 -5.76 2.20
N PHE A 84 -3.99 -6.43 1.19
CA PHE A 84 -2.74 -6.06 0.54
C PHE A 84 -2.87 -6.09 -0.98
N PHE A 85 -2.41 -5.03 -1.64
CA PHE A 85 -2.26 -4.96 -3.09
C PHE A 85 -0.80 -4.68 -3.45
N PRO A 86 -0.11 -5.60 -4.15
CA PRO A 86 1.29 -5.42 -4.51
C PRO A 86 1.47 -4.39 -5.61
N ILE A 87 2.51 -3.57 -5.48
CA ILE A 87 3.09 -2.78 -6.57
C ILE A 87 4.36 -3.51 -6.99
N ASN A 88 4.30 -4.27 -8.08
CA ASN A 88 5.38 -5.18 -8.49
C ASN A 88 6.63 -4.39 -8.91
N PRO A 89 7.81 -4.67 -8.31
CA PRO A 89 9.06 -4.01 -8.68
C PRO A 89 9.41 -4.20 -10.16
N GLY A 90 9.74 -3.11 -10.86
CA GLY A 90 10.01 -3.09 -12.30
C GLY A 90 8.76 -3.22 -13.19
N HIS A 91 7.58 -3.33 -12.60
CA HIS A 91 6.27 -3.42 -13.25
C HIS A 91 5.25 -2.52 -12.53
N GLU A 92 5.70 -1.36 -12.07
CA GLU A 92 4.91 -0.45 -11.26
C GLU A 92 3.75 0.13 -12.09
N GLU A 93 3.98 0.46 -13.35
CA GLU A 93 2.96 1.04 -14.23
C GLU A 93 1.78 0.07 -14.43
N GLU A 94 2.07 -1.20 -14.72
CA GLU A 94 1.06 -2.25 -14.86
C GLU A 94 0.31 -2.49 -13.55
N SER A 95 1.03 -2.50 -12.42
CA SER A 95 0.43 -2.67 -11.09
C SER A 95 -0.54 -1.53 -10.78
N TRP A 96 -0.15 -0.27 -11.03
CA TRP A 96 -1.01 0.89 -10.84
C TRP A 96 -2.20 0.92 -11.80
N LYS A 97 -2.02 0.46 -13.05
CA LYS A 97 -3.11 0.34 -14.02
C LYS A 97 -4.14 -0.70 -13.55
N ARG A 98 -3.70 -1.90 -13.19
CA ARG A 98 -4.56 -2.96 -12.63
C ARG A 98 -5.29 -2.47 -11.39
N PHE A 99 -4.57 -1.79 -10.49
CA PHE A 99 -5.18 -1.21 -9.31
C PHE A 99 -6.29 -0.22 -9.64
N TYR A 100 -6.06 0.68 -10.61
CA TYR A 100 -7.04 1.68 -11.02
C TYR A 100 -8.28 1.08 -11.69
N GLU A 101 -8.07 0.17 -12.64
CA GLU A 101 -9.11 -0.43 -13.47
C GLU A 101 -9.94 -1.48 -12.71
N GLU A 102 -9.32 -2.18 -11.74
CA GLU A 102 -9.93 -3.33 -11.06
C GLU A 102 -9.85 -3.22 -9.53
N GLY A 103 -8.65 -3.03 -8.99
CA GLY A 103 -8.38 -3.15 -7.55
C GLY A 103 -9.22 -2.20 -6.68
N ILE A 104 -9.39 -0.95 -7.11
CA ILE A 104 -10.19 0.06 -6.39
C ILE A 104 -11.66 -0.36 -6.32
N GLU A 105 -12.26 -0.82 -7.42
CA GLU A 105 -13.68 -1.20 -7.43
C GLU A 105 -13.93 -2.44 -6.58
N ARG A 106 -13.00 -3.41 -6.62
CA ARG A 106 -13.08 -4.59 -5.76
C ARG A 106 -12.99 -4.22 -4.28
N PHE A 107 -12.07 -3.33 -3.93
CA PHE A 107 -11.90 -2.87 -2.55
C PHE A 107 -13.15 -2.14 -2.06
N LEU A 108 -13.61 -1.12 -2.79
CA LEU A 108 -14.77 -0.31 -2.40
C LEU A 108 -16.08 -1.11 -2.44
N GLY A 109 -16.19 -2.08 -3.36
CA GLY A 109 -17.35 -2.96 -3.48
C GLY A 109 -17.35 -4.16 -2.54
N GLY A 110 -16.33 -4.32 -1.69
CA GLY A 110 -16.22 -5.45 -0.76
C GLY A 110 -16.03 -6.81 -1.43
N THR A 111 -15.52 -6.83 -2.67
CA THR A 111 -15.23 -8.04 -3.46
C THR A 111 -13.72 -8.29 -3.64
N PHE A 112 -12.90 -7.57 -2.87
CA PHE A 112 -11.49 -7.87 -2.68
C PHE A 112 -11.36 -9.01 -1.68
N ASP A 113 -11.59 -10.24 -2.15
CA ASP A 113 -11.59 -11.43 -1.33
C ASP A 113 -10.20 -12.10 -1.23
N GLU A 114 -10.13 -13.16 -0.43
CA GLU A 114 -8.89 -13.91 -0.23
C GLU A 114 -8.35 -14.53 -1.52
N ALA A 115 -9.24 -14.96 -2.43
CA ALA A 115 -8.84 -15.57 -3.70
C ALA A 115 -8.17 -14.54 -4.62
N TYR A 116 -8.76 -13.35 -4.74
CA TYR A 116 -8.17 -12.25 -5.51
C TYR A 116 -6.83 -11.81 -4.91
N GLN A 117 -6.76 -11.66 -3.58
CA GLN A 117 -5.50 -11.30 -2.94
C GLN A 117 -4.43 -12.38 -3.14
N GLN A 118 -4.79 -13.66 -3.09
CA GLN A 118 -3.84 -14.75 -3.32
C GLN A 118 -3.30 -14.72 -4.75
N GLU A 119 -4.15 -14.46 -5.75
CA GLU A 119 -3.70 -14.31 -7.15
C GLU A 119 -2.68 -13.17 -7.31
N LEU A 120 -2.92 -12.04 -6.65
CA LEU A 120 -1.98 -10.91 -6.64
C LEU A 120 -0.65 -11.28 -5.98
N LEU A 121 -0.69 -12.02 -4.87
CA LEU A 121 0.51 -12.46 -4.16
C LEU A 121 1.32 -13.48 -4.96
N ASP A 122 0.65 -14.44 -5.60
CA ASP A 122 1.29 -15.44 -6.47
C ASP A 122 2.02 -14.77 -7.64
N ASP A 123 1.49 -13.66 -8.14
CA ASP A 123 2.15 -12.87 -9.16
C ASP A 123 3.31 -12.03 -8.60
N PHE A 124 3.10 -11.38 -7.44
CA PHE A 124 4.10 -10.60 -6.74
C PHE A 124 5.37 -11.41 -6.42
N ASP A 125 5.23 -12.65 -5.98
CA ASP A 125 6.35 -13.55 -5.65
C ASP A 125 7.29 -13.78 -6.84
N LYS A 126 6.81 -13.63 -8.10
CA LYS A 126 7.64 -13.77 -9.31
C LYS A 126 8.57 -12.58 -9.55
N TYR A 127 8.25 -11.42 -8.95
CA TYR A 127 9.01 -10.18 -9.10
C TYR A 127 10.00 -9.96 -7.95
N LEU A 128 9.96 -10.82 -6.92
CA LEU A 128 10.90 -10.76 -5.82
C LEU A 128 12.25 -11.41 -6.19
N PRO A 129 13.38 -10.84 -5.75
CA PRO A 129 14.68 -11.45 -5.94
C PRO A 129 14.75 -12.84 -5.28
N ALA A 130 15.34 -13.80 -5.99
CA ALA A 130 15.47 -15.20 -5.54
C ALA A 130 16.32 -15.36 -4.26
N ASP A 131 17.28 -14.45 -4.03
CA ASP A 131 18.07 -14.36 -2.80
C ASP A 131 17.77 -13.03 -2.09
N PRO A 132 16.80 -13.03 -1.17
CA PRO A 132 16.42 -11.82 -0.48
C PRO A 132 17.45 -11.44 0.61
N PRO A 133 17.99 -10.19 0.65
CA PRO A 133 18.89 -9.75 1.74
C PRO A 133 18.23 -9.65 3.12
N TRP A 134 16.92 -9.90 3.24
CA TRP A 134 16.12 -9.76 4.46
C TRP A 134 15.83 -11.07 5.20
N VAL A 135 16.54 -12.17 4.91
CA VAL A 135 16.38 -13.46 5.61
C VAL A 135 16.99 -13.44 7.01
N GLU A 136 17.80 -12.43 7.35
CA GLU A 136 18.31 -12.26 8.72
C GLU A 136 17.39 -11.37 9.55
N GLU A 137 16.24 -11.90 9.97
CA GLU A 137 15.58 -11.49 11.21
C GLU A 137 14.56 -12.57 11.61
N ALA A 138 15.08 -13.56 12.34
CA ALA A 138 14.33 -14.65 12.98
C ALA A 138 13.87 -14.27 14.39
#